data_AF-A0A9W9BCX5-F1
#
_entry.id   AF-A0A9W9BCX5-F1
#
_cell.length_a   1.000
_cell.length_b   1.000
_cell.length_c   1.000
_cell.angle_alpha   90.00
_cell.angle_beta   90.00
_cell.angle_gamma   90.00
#
_symmetry.space_group_name_H-M   'P 1'
#
loop_
_entity.id
_entity.type
_entity.pdbx_description
1 polymer ?
#
loop_
_entity_poly.entity_id
_entity_poly.type
_entity_poly.pdbx_seq_one_letter_code
_entity_poly.pdbx_strand_id
1 'polypeptide(L)'
;MSLIAGLDLTKNYSFFTVPAAFLLCMLPGAFANALAGKSFDPANPRQTRATVLADEKLDKIQQQRFIRAQGAQENGFETVGLYASGVLAANYAGVSVRMLNLLTIGYLVSRVAYIFAYVVLCQNRRLAPVRSICWAAGSAILVSLWVMAGQNVNLKL
;
A
#
# COMPACT_ATOMS: atom_id res chain seq x y z
N MET A 1 24.43 7.88 17.88
CA MET A 1 23.20 7.07 17.96
C MET A 1 22.17 7.68 17.01
N SER A 2 21.85 7.02 15.88
CA SER A 2 20.89 7.57 14.89
C SER A 2 19.51 6.99 15.15
N LEU A 3 18.80 7.58 16.11
CA LEU A 3 17.43 7.23 16.44
C LEU A 3 16.46 8.17 15.72
N ILE A 4 15.49 7.63 15.01
CA ILE A 4 14.32 8.37 14.52
C ILE A 4 13.07 7.60 14.96
N ALA A 5 12.16 8.27 15.68
CA ALA A 5 10.94 7.65 16.22
C ALA A 5 11.19 6.37 17.04
N GLY A 6 12.31 6.30 17.78
CA GLY A 6 12.68 5.14 18.60
C GLY A 6 13.35 3.99 17.85
N LEU A 7 13.51 4.07 16.51
CA LEU A 7 14.17 3.06 15.71
C LEU A 7 15.67 3.37 15.54
N ASP A 8 16.52 2.38 15.86
CA ASP A 8 17.95 2.42 15.56
C ASP A 8 18.18 2.17 14.05
N LEU A 9 18.43 3.25 13.31
CA LEU A 9 18.59 3.19 11.86
C LEU A 9 19.89 2.54 11.38
N THR A 10 20.76 2.09 12.31
CA THR A 10 21.91 1.24 11.95
C THR A 10 21.50 -0.21 11.69
N LYS A 11 20.34 -0.64 12.20
CA LYS A 11 19.76 -1.96 11.91
C LYS A 11 18.92 -1.91 10.64
N ASN A 12 18.94 -2.98 9.88
CA ASN A 12 18.21 -3.05 8.62
C ASN A 12 16.81 -3.63 8.83
N TYR A 13 15.80 -2.76 8.79
CA TYR A 13 14.39 -3.15 8.95
C TYR A 13 13.68 -3.38 7.62
N SER A 14 14.34 -3.09 6.49
CA SER A 14 13.70 -3.04 5.17
C SER A 14 12.99 -4.34 4.80
N PHE A 15 13.56 -5.51 5.12
CA PHE A 15 12.91 -6.80 4.84
C PHE A 15 11.62 -7.01 5.63
N PHE A 16 11.52 -6.53 6.88
CA PHE A 16 10.28 -6.65 7.67
C PHE A 16 9.15 -5.79 7.13
N THR A 17 9.47 -4.75 6.36
CA THR A 17 8.45 -3.92 5.72
C THR A 17 7.73 -4.63 4.57
N VAL A 18 8.32 -5.69 3.98
CA VAL A 18 7.69 -6.44 2.89
C VAL A 18 6.44 -7.21 3.36
N PRO A 19 6.50 -8.07 4.39
CA PRO A 19 5.29 -8.70 4.92
C PRO A 19 4.33 -7.65 5.51
N ALA A 20 4.83 -6.56 6.11
CA ALA A 20 3.97 -5.47 6.57
C ALA A 20 3.19 -4.82 5.42
N ALA A 21 3.83 -4.54 4.28
CA ALA A 21 3.19 -4.00 3.08
C ALA A 21 2.16 -4.97 2.50
N PHE A 22 2.46 -6.26 2.47
CA PHE A 22 1.52 -7.30 2.06
C PHE A 22 0.27 -7.32 2.96
N LEU A 23 0.44 -7.27 4.28
CA LEU A 23 -0.68 -7.19 5.22
C LEU A 23 -1.49 -5.90 5.04
N LEU A 24 -0.84 -4.76 4.79
CA LEU A 24 -1.54 -3.51 4.46
C LEU A 24 -2.39 -3.62 3.19
N CYS A 25 -2.02 -4.45 2.22
CA CYS A 25 -2.85 -4.71 1.03
C CYS A 25 -4.13 -5.48 1.40
N MET A 26 -4.08 -6.35 2.40
CA MET A 26 -5.22 -7.17 2.83
C MET A 26 -6.27 -6.36 3.62
N LEU A 27 -5.83 -5.39 4.43
CA LEU A 27 -6.70 -4.61 5.31
C LEU A 27 -7.91 -3.96 4.62
N PRO A 28 -7.77 -3.21 3.50
CA PRO A 28 -8.93 -2.61 2.84
C PRO A 28 -9.88 -3.68 2.25
N GLY A 29 -9.39 -4.84 1.84
CA GLY A 29 -10.24 -5.96 1.41
C GLY A 29 -11.04 -6.57 2.55
N ALA A 30 -10.41 -6.78 3.71
CA ALA A 30 -11.11 -7.24 4.91
C ALA A 30 -12.18 -6.22 5.34
N PHE A 31 -11.87 -4.93 5.27
CA PHE A 31 -12.83 -3.87 5.52
C PHE A 31 -13.98 -3.85 4.48
N ALA A 32 -13.68 -4.07 3.20
CA ALA A 32 -14.70 -4.20 2.16
C ALA A 32 -15.65 -5.37 2.46
N ASN A 33 -15.14 -6.54 2.82
CA ASN A 33 -15.98 -7.69 3.17
C ASN A 33 -16.85 -7.42 4.40
N ALA A 34 -16.34 -6.69 5.40
CA ALA A 34 -17.14 -6.25 6.54
C ALA A 34 -18.27 -5.29 6.12
N LEU A 35 -18.01 -4.38 5.17
CA LEU A 35 -19.03 -3.50 4.59
C LEU A 35 -20.06 -4.26 3.74
N ALA A 36 -19.67 -5.35 3.08
CA ALA A 36 -20.59 -6.16 2.30
C ALA A 36 -21.61 -6.92 3.18
N GLY A 37 -21.25 -7.25 4.42
CA GLY A 37 -22.15 -7.90 5.37
C GLY A 37 -22.74 -9.18 4.81
N LYS A 38 -24.07 -9.27 4.73
CA LYS A 38 -24.78 -10.45 4.19
C LYS A 38 -24.60 -10.64 2.68
N SER A 39 -24.14 -9.61 1.97
CA SER A 39 -23.89 -9.67 0.53
C SER A 39 -22.52 -10.24 0.19
N PHE A 40 -21.69 -10.56 1.20
CA PHE A 40 -20.45 -11.30 1.04
C PHE A 40 -20.72 -12.81 0.95
N ASP A 41 -20.31 -13.41 -0.17
CA ASP A 41 -20.30 -14.86 -0.36
C ASP A 41 -18.85 -15.38 -0.30
N PRO A 42 -18.47 -16.15 0.74
CA PRO A 42 -17.12 -16.69 0.87
C PRO A 42 -16.79 -17.76 -0.19
N ALA A 43 -17.78 -18.41 -0.80
CA ALA A 43 -17.55 -19.36 -1.89
C ALA A 43 -17.28 -18.64 -3.23
N ASN A 44 -17.85 -17.44 -3.40
CA ASN A 44 -17.70 -16.63 -4.62
C ASN A 44 -17.25 -15.18 -4.29
N PRO A 45 -16.10 -14.96 -3.64
CA PRO A 45 -15.71 -13.65 -3.13
C PRO A 45 -15.54 -12.60 -4.24
N ARG A 46 -15.24 -13.02 -5.47
CA ARG A 46 -15.13 -12.13 -6.63
C ARG A 46 -16.49 -11.58 -7.10
N GLN A 47 -17.58 -12.30 -6.83
CA GLN A 47 -18.94 -11.85 -7.16
C GLN A 47 -19.50 -10.86 -6.13
N THR A 48 -18.87 -10.73 -4.97
CA THR A 48 -19.32 -9.83 -3.88
C THR A 48 -19.51 -8.39 -4.36
N ARG A 49 -18.73 -7.94 -5.34
CA ARG A 49 -18.91 -6.60 -5.91
C ARG A 49 -20.25 -6.44 -6.61
N ALA A 50 -20.67 -7.43 -7.39
CA ALA A 50 -21.95 -7.38 -8.09
C ALA A 50 -23.12 -7.46 -7.10
N THR A 51 -23.03 -8.34 -6.09
CA THR A 51 -24.07 -8.50 -5.07
C THR A 51 -24.24 -7.23 -4.24
N VAL A 52 -23.15 -6.60 -3.80
CA VAL A 52 -23.20 -5.34 -3.02
C VAL A 52 -23.84 -4.20 -3.82
N LEU A 53 -23.59 -4.12 -5.13
CA LEU A 53 -24.16 -3.06 -5.98
C LEU A 53 -25.62 -3.30 -6.35
N ALA A 54 -26.07 -4.55 -6.31
CA ALA A 54 -27.47 -4.91 -6.51
C ALA A 54 -28.30 -4.88 -5.21
N ASP A 55 -27.64 -4.76 -4.05
CA ASP A 55 -28.32 -4.76 -2.75
C ASP A 55 -28.94 -3.39 -2.43
N GLU A 56 -30.25 -3.27 -2.68
CA GLU A 56 -31.04 -2.06 -2.39
C GLU A 56 -31.12 -1.73 -0.89
N LYS A 57 -30.79 -2.67 0.00
CA LYS A 57 -30.79 -2.44 1.45
C LYS A 57 -29.52 -1.74 1.92
N LEU A 58 -28.44 -1.79 1.14
CA LEU A 58 -27.20 -1.08 1.42
C LEU A 58 -27.30 0.36 0.92
N ASP A 59 -26.98 1.32 1.78
CA ASP A 59 -26.96 2.71 1.37
C ASP A 59 -25.85 2.98 0.33
N LYS A 60 -26.06 4.00 -0.51
CA LYS A 60 -25.12 4.35 -1.58
C LYS A 60 -23.73 4.74 -1.06
N ILE A 61 -23.62 5.35 0.12
CA ILE A 61 -22.33 5.72 0.71
C ILE A 61 -21.55 4.47 1.09
N GLN A 62 -22.21 3.47 1.67
CA GLN A 62 -21.64 2.18 2.02
C GLN A 62 -21.19 1.41 0.76
N GLN A 63 -22.03 1.32 -0.27
CA GLN A 63 -21.66 0.69 -1.55
C GLN A 63 -20.45 1.38 -2.20
N GLN A 64 -20.40 2.71 -2.20
CA GLN A 64 -19.25 3.46 -2.75
C GLN A 64 -17.99 3.29 -1.90
N ARG A 65 -18.12 3.21 -0.57
CA ARG A 65 -16.98 2.94 0.32
C ARG A 65 -16.45 1.53 0.12
N PHE A 66 -17.32 0.55 -0.09
CA PHE A 66 -16.95 -0.81 -0.50
C PHE A 66 -16.12 -0.82 -1.78
N ILE A 67 -16.59 -0.14 -2.85
CA ILE A 67 -15.85 -0.07 -4.13
C ILE A 67 -14.46 0.54 -3.92
N ARG A 68 -14.36 1.64 -3.15
CA ARG A 68 -13.07 2.30 -2.88
C ARG A 68 -12.12 1.40 -2.08
N ALA A 69 -12.65 0.62 -1.14
CA ALA A 69 -11.87 -0.32 -0.35
C ALA A 69 -11.35 -1.51 -1.20
N GLN A 70 -12.19 -2.10 -2.06
CA GLN A 70 -11.73 -3.10 -3.04
C GLN A 70 -10.66 -2.53 -3.99
N GLY A 71 -10.89 -1.33 -4.54
CA GLY A 71 -9.90 -0.67 -5.40
C GLY A 71 -8.59 -0.38 -4.69
N ALA A 72 -8.61 -0.07 -3.39
CA ALA A 72 -7.38 0.12 -2.60
C ALA A 72 -6.62 -1.19 -2.39
N GLN A 73 -7.32 -2.32 -2.22
CA GLN A 73 -6.74 -3.66 -2.13
C GLN A 73 -6.08 -4.07 -3.46
N GLU A 74 -6.83 -3.98 -4.56
CA GLU A 74 -6.36 -4.30 -5.92
C GLU A 74 -5.08 -3.51 -6.24
N ASN A 75 -5.11 -2.19 -6.02
CA ASN A 75 -3.94 -1.33 -6.22
C ASN A 75 -2.73 -1.70 -5.36
N GLY A 76 -2.96 -2.17 -4.13
CA GLY A 76 -1.89 -2.67 -3.27
C GLY A 76 -1.23 -3.91 -3.88
N PHE A 77 -2.02 -4.90 -4.28
CA PHE A 77 -1.50 -6.13 -4.87
C PHE A 77 -0.83 -5.93 -6.23
N GLU A 78 -1.29 -4.97 -7.04
CA GLU A 78 -0.62 -4.59 -8.30
C GLU A 78 0.81 -4.10 -8.11
N THR A 79 1.11 -3.47 -6.96
CA THR A 79 2.40 -2.78 -6.74
C THR A 79 3.32 -3.48 -5.73
N VAL A 80 2.77 -4.33 -4.84
CA VAL A 80 3.54 -4.95 -3.75
C VAL A 80 4.67 -5.86 -4.27
N GLY A 81 4.48 -6.54 -5.40
CA GLY A 81 5.53 -7.38 -6.00
C GLY A 81 6.73 -6.56 -6.47
N LEU A 82 6.48 -5.42 -7.12
CA LEU A 82 7.52 -4.51 -7.57
C LEU A 82 8.22 -3.79 -6.41
N TYR A 83 7.49 -3.51 -5.32
CA TYR A 83 8.07 -3.03 -4.07
C TYR A 83 9.00 -4.08 -3.43
N ALA A 84 8.50 -5.30 -3.21
CA ALA A 84 9.25 -6.38 -2.56
C ALA A 84 10.56 -6.70 -3.31
N SER A 85 10.48 -6.79 -4.64
CA SER A 85 11.65 -6.98 -5.49
C SER A 85 12.60 -5.79 -5.46
N GLY A 86 12.10 -4.55 -5.41
CA GLY A 86 12.93 -3.35 -5.23
C GLY A 86 13.67 -3.32 -3.89
N VAL A 87 13.02 -3.74 -2.79
CA VAL A 87 13.67 -3.89 -1.48
C VAL A 87 14.80 -4.91 -1.56
N LEU A 88 14.54 -6.08 -2.15
CA LEU A 88 15.55 -7.12 -2.32
C LEU A 88 16.73 -6.62 -3.17
N ALA A 89 16.44 -5.99 -4.32
CA ALA A 89 17.45 -5.47 -5.24
C ALA A 89 18.33 -4.39 -4.59
N ALA A 90 17.73 -3.43 -3.88
CA ALA A 90 18.46 -2.37 -3.19
C ALA A 90 19.35 -2.92 -2.06
N ASN A 91 18.87 -3.93 -1.32
CA ASN A 91 19.68 -4.63 -0.32
C ASN A 91 20.87 -5.34 -0.98
N TYR A 92 20.62 -6.13 -2.02
CA TYR A 92 21.66 -6.86 -2.75
C TYR A 92 22.72 -5.92 -3.37
N ALA A 93 22.27 -4.80 -3.94
CA ALA A 93 23.14 -3.77 -4.49
C ALA A 93 23.99 -3.06 -3.43
N GLY A 94 23.67 -3.18 -2.14
CA GLY A 94 24.41 -2.55 -1.04
C GLY A 94 24.05 -1.08 -0.80
N VAL A 95 22.81 -0.69 -1.13
CA VAL A 95 22.28 0.63 -0.75
C VAL A 95 22.36 0.78 0.77
N SER A 96 22.76 1.97 1.25
CA SER A 96 22.95 2.19 2.69
C SER A 96 21.70 1.84 3.52
N VAL A 97 21.92 1.21 4.68
CA VAL A 97 20.84 0.76 5.60
C VAL A 97 19.92 1.90 6.01
N ARG A 98 20.48 3.10 6.25
CA ARG A 98 19.70 4.30 6.57
C ARG A 98 18.70 4.63 5.46
N MET A 99 19.13 4.61 4.20
CA MET A 99 18.25 4.91 3.06
C MET A 99 17.21 3.82 2.84
N LEU A 100 17.59 2.55 2.97
CA LEU A 100 16.66 1.43 2.92
C LEU A 100 15.54 1.60 3.96
N ASN A 101 15.88 1.89 5.21
CA ASN A 101 14.88 2.12 6.27
C ASN A 101 13.98 3.31 5.96
N LEU A 102 14.55 4.46 5.56
CA LEU A 102 13.77 5.66 5.24
C LEU A 102 12.78 5.43 4.10
N LEU A 103 13.24 4.83 3.01
CA LEU A 103 12.39 4.54 1.85
C LEU A 103 11.31 3.52 2.19
N THR A 104 11.68 2.40 2.81
CA THR A 104 10.71 1.33 3.09
C THR A 104 9.68 1.70 4.16
N ILE A 105 10.07 2.40 5.22
CA ILE A 105 9.12 2.94 6.20
C ILE A 105 8.24 4.02 5.55
N GLY A 106 8.86 4.90 4.74
CA GLY A 106 8.13 5.91 3.98
C GLY A 106 7.09 5.30 3.04
N TYR A 107 7.40 4.15 2.41
CA TYR A 107 6.45 3.41 1.59
C TYR A 107 5.26 2.94 2.43
N LEU A 108 5.48 2.30 3.58
CA LEU A 108 4.38 1.87 4.46
C LEU A 108 3.48 3.03 4.88
N VAL A 109 4.08 4.16 5.29
CA VAL A 109 3.34 5.39 5.64
C VAL A 109 2.53 5.88 4.44
N SER A 110 3.12 5.91 3.24
CA SER A 110 2.42 6.30 2.02
C SER A 110 1.23 5.38 1.71
N ARG A 111 1.35 4.07 1.98
CA ARG A 111 0.27 3.10 1.79
C ARG A 111 -0.87 3.33 2.78
N VAL A 112 -0.56 3.54 4.06
CA VAL A 112 -1.58 3.87 5.07
C VAL A 112 -2.30 5.16 4.69
N ALA A 113 -1.57 6.21 4.32
CA ALA A 113 -2.14 7.48 3.89
C ALA A 113 -3.01 7.34 2.63
N TYR A 114 -2.54 6.58 1.63
CA TYR A 114 -3.29 6.28 0.41
C TYR A 114 -4.60 5.54 0.71
N ILE A 115 -4.55 4.47 1.53
CA ILE A 115 -5.73 3.67 1.89
C ILE A 115 -6.75 4.56 2.60
N PHE A 116 -6.31 5.35 3.58
CA PHE A 116 -7.20 6.28 4.29
C PHE A 116 -7.80 7.34 3.35
N ALA A 117 -6.97 7.97 2.51
CA ALA A 117 -7.43 8.96 1.55
C ALA A 117 -8.45 8.38 0.56
N TYR A 118 -8.20 7.16 0.06
CA TYR A 118 -9.09 6.53 -0.89
C TYR A 118 -10.40 6.10 -0.26
N VAL A 119 -10.35 5.39 0.87
CA VAL A 119 -11.54 4.78 1.47
C VAL A 119 -12.42 5.82 2.16
N VAL A 120 -11.79 6.79 2.84
CA VAL A 120 -12.48 7.77 3.69
C VAL A 120 -12.59 9.12 3.00
N LEU A 121 -11.48 9.75 2.63
CA LEU A 121 -11.49 11.14 2.18
C LEU A 121 -12.16 11.34 0.81
N CYS A 122 -12.01 10.39 -0.12
CA CYS A 122 -12.66 10.44 -1.44
C CYS A 122 -14.20 10.40 -1.39
N GLN A 123 -14.82 10.19 -0.22
CA GLN A 123 -16.24 10.49 -0.06
C GLN A 123 -16.54 11.97 -0.33
N ASN A 124 -15.62 12.86 0.04
CA ASN A 124 -15.62 14.25 -0.40
C ASN A 124 -14.79 14.40 -1.68
N ARG A 125 -15.47 14.74 -2.79
CA ARG A 125 -14.84 14.85 -4.11
C ARG A 125 -13.70 15.90 -4.15
N ARG A 126 -13.74 16.92 -3.30
CA ARG A 126 -12.67 17.93 -3.18
C ARG A 126 -11.36 17.36 -2.64
N LEU A 127 -11.44 16.29 -1.86
CA LEU A 127 -10.28 15.60 -1.27
C LEU A 127 -9.77 14.44 -2.13
N ALA A 128 -10.44 14.12 -3.25
CA ALA A 128 -10.03 13.04 -4.13
C ALA A 128 -8.57 13.15 -4.66
N PRO A 129 -8.00 14.35 -4.91
CA PRO A 129 -6.61 14.49 -5.31
C PRO A 129 -5.60 13.98 -4.27
N VAL A 130 -5.94 14.02 -2.97
CA VAL A 130 -5.05 13.57 -1.88
C VAL A 130 -4.61 12.12 -2.08
N ARG A 131 -5.54 11.26 -2.50
CA ARG A 131 -5.24 9.87 -2.84
C ARG A 131 -4.16 9.76 -3.92
N SER A 132 -4.27 10.55 -4.99
CA SER A 132 -3.30 10.52 -6.09
C SER A 132 -1.91 11.01 -5.65
N ILE A 133 -1.85 12.01 -4.78
CA ILE A 133 -0.59 12.51 -4.19
C ILE A 133 0.07 11.42 -3.33
N CYS A 134 -0.70 10.77 -2.44
CA CYS A 134 -0.19 9.67 -1.62
C CYS A 134 0.31 8.50 -2.48
N TRP A 135 -0.42 8.17 -3.54
CA TRP A 135 -0.01 7.13 -4.50
C TRP A 135 1.29 7.50 -5.21
N ALA A 136 1.39 8.74 -5.72
CA ALA A 136 2.59 9.22 -6.41
C ALA A 136 3.81 9.20 -5.50
N ALA A 137 3.65 9.58 -4.22
CA ALA A 137 4.73 9.50 -3.23
C ALA A 137 5.22 8.05 -3.02
N GLY A 138 4.29 7.09 -2.87
CA GLY A 138 4.63 5.67 -2.75
C GLY A 138 5.31 5.11 -4.01
N SER A 139 4.81 5.48 -5.19
CA SER A 139 5.41 5.11 -6.48
C SER A 139 6.81 5.69 -6.66
N ALA A 140 7.03 6.95 -6.25
CA ALA A 140 8.36 7.58 -6.31
C ALA A 140 9.37 6.86 -5.41
N ILE A 141 8.94 6.43 -4.21
CA ILE A 141 9.78 5.64 -3.31
C ILE A 141 10.13 4.29 -3.93
N LEU A 142 9.14 3.59 -4.50
CA LEU A 142 9.35 2.31 -5.16
C LEU A 142 10.34 2.44 -6.33
N VAL A 143 10.19 3.45 -7.18
CA VAL A 143 11.14 3.73 -8.27
C VAL A 143 12.52 4.06 -7.71
N SER A 144 12.59 4.83 -6.62
CA SER A 144 13.87 5.18 -5.98
C SER A 144 14.64 3.96 -5.49
N LEU A 145 13.98 2.94 -4.93
CA LEU A 145 14.63 1.68 -4.55
C LEU A 145 15.35 1.03 -5.74
N TRP A 146 14.69 0.96 -6.89
CA TRP A 146 15.26 0.40 -8.12
C TRP A 146 16.38 1.26 -8.71
N VAL A 147 16.19 2.57 -8.78
CA VAL A 147 17.22 3.50 -9.29
C VAL A 147 18.47 3.44 -8.42
N MET A 148 18.31 3.47 -7.09
CA MET A 148 19.44 3.38 -6.17
C MET A 148 20.14 2.02 -6.24
N ALA A 149 19.39 0.93 -6.45
CA ALA A 149 19.98 -0.38 -6.68
C ALA A 149 20.88 -0.38 -7.93
N GLY A 150 20.39 0.13 -9.06
CA GLY A 150 21.16 0.23 -10.30
C GLY A 150 22.39 1.12 -10.16
N GLN A 151 22.26 2.28 -9.51
CA GLN A 151 23.39 3.17 -9.24
C GLN A 151 24.47 2.49 -8.39
N ASN A 152 24.09 1.75 -7.34
CA ASN A 152 25.05 1.08 -6.46
C ASN A 152 25.73 -0.11 -7.14
N VAL A 153 25.06 -0.80 -8.06
CA VAL A 153 25.69 -1.84 -8.88
C VAL A 153 26.74 -1.22 -9.80
N ASN A 154 26.43 -0.10 -10.46
CA ASN A 154 27.37 0.57 -11.38
C ASN A 154 28.63 1.11 -10.68
N LEU A 155 28.53 1.51 -9.40
CA LEU A 155 29.69 1.97 -8.63
C LEU A 155 30.65 0.83 -8.23
N LYS A 156 30.23 -0.43 -8.38
CA LYS A 156 31.02 -1.62 -8.04
C LYS A 156 31.72 -2.26 -9.26
N LEU A 157 31.41 -1.79 -10.47
CA LEU A 157 32.04 -2.20 -11.73
C LEU A 157 33.23 -1.27 -12.03
#